data_AF-A0A1H0VGR2-F1
#
_entry.id   AF-A0A1H0VGR2-F1
#
_cell.length_a   1.000
_cell.length_b   1.000
_cell.length_c   1.000
_cell.angle_alpha   90.00
_cell.angle_beta   90.00
_cell.angle_gamma   90.00
#
_symmetry.space_group_name_H-M   'P 1'
#
loop_
_entity.id
_entity.type
_entity.pdbx_description
1 polymer ?
#
loop_
_entity_poly.entity_id
_entity_poly.type
_entity_poly.pdbx_seq_one_letter_code
_entity_poly.pdbx_strand_id
1 'polypeptide(L)' 'MSNDDKEREIYDMRSKILKDKISELNGAEKRGEERGEKRGEEKKAMQIAKNLLDVLDNETIALKTALTIEAIESLR' A
#
# COMPACT_ATOMS: atom_id res chain seq x y z
N MET A 1 -31.06 7.35 -41.52
CA MET A 1 -29.81 6.75 -41.01
C MET A 1 -29.15 7.61 -39.92
N SER A 2 -29.90 8.27 -39.03
CA SER A 2 -29.34 9.27 -38.08
C SER A 2 -29.44 8.90 -36.60
N ASN A 3 -30.13 7.81 -36.26
CA ASN A 3 -30.32 7.38 -34.88
C ASN A 3 -29.23 6.37 -34.45
N ASP A 4 -28.83 5.45 -35.32
CA ASP A 4 -27.78 4.45 -35.07
C ASP A 4 -26.42 5.06 -34.70
N ASP A 5 -26.02 6.17 -35.33
CA ASP A 5 -24.72 6.81 -35.07
C ASP A 5 -24.68 7.47 -33.69
N LYS A 6 -25.77 8.14 -33.29
CA LYS A 6 -25.88 8.77 -31.97
C LYS A 6 -25.98 7.72 -30.86
N GLU A 7 -26.71 6.64 -31.10
CA GLU A 7 -26.79 5.54 -30.15
C GLU A 7 -25.45 4.83 -29.96
N ARG A 8 -24.68 4.64 -31.05
CA ARG A 8 -23.32 4.12 -30.99
C ARG A 8 -22.39 5.04 -30.21
N GLU A 9 -22.45 6.34 -30.46
CA GLU A 9 -21.65 7.33 -29.74
C GLU A 9 -21.98 7.35 -28.23
N ILE A 10 -23.26 7.28 -27.87
CA ILE A 10 -23.70 7.17 -26.47
C ILE A 10 -23.19 5.88 -25.81
N TYR A 11 -23.22 4.77 -26.55
CA TYR A 11 -22.70 3.49 -26.07
C TYR A 11 -21.19 3.55 -25.82
N ASP A 12 -20.43 4.10 -26.78
CA ASP A 12 -18.98 4.22 -26.67
C ASP A 12 -18.57 5.15 -25.52
N MET A 13 -19.28 6.27 -25.36
CA MET A 13 -19.09 7.18 -24.21
C MET A 13 -19.35 6.48 -22.87
N ARG A 14 -20.45 5.71 -22.75
CA ARG A 14 -20.75 4.94 -21.53
C ARG A 14 -19.69 3.89 -21.26
N SER A 15 -19.26 3.17 -22.28
CA SER A 15 -18.20 2.16 -22.18
C SER A 15 -16.90 2.78 -21.69
N LYS A 16 -16.53 3.95 -22.21
CA LYS A 16 -15.35 4.69 -21.79
C LYS A 16 -15.43 5.13 -20.33
N ILE A 17 -16.53 5.75 -19.91
CA ILE A 17 -16.74 6.18 -18.51
C ILE A 17 -16.65 4.98 -17.55
N LEU A 18 -17.25 3.85 -17.91
CA LEU A 18 -17.18 2.64 -17.10
C LEU A 18 -15.75 2.10 -16.98
N LYS A 19 -15.01 2.07 -18.09
CA LYS A 19 -13.60 1.65 -18.09
C LYS A 19 -12.74 2.59 -17.24
N ASP A 20 -12.89 3.89 -17.41
CA ASP A 20 -12.15 4.90 -16.64
C ASP A 20 -12.42 4.73 -15.14
N LYS A 21 -13.69 4.56 -14.76
CA LYS A 21 -14.07 4.30 -13.36
C LYS A 21 -13.48 3.00 -12.81
N ILE A 22 -13.46 1.91 -13.61
CA ILE A 22 -12.83 0.65 -13.20
C ILE A 22 -11.32 0.83 -13.01
N SER A 23 -10.66 1.53 -13.94
CA SER A 23 -9.23 1.83 -13.82
C SER A 23 -8.90 2.66 -12.58
N GLU A 24 -9.73 3.65 -12.24
CA GLU A 24 -9.58 4.43 -11.01
C GLU A 24 -9.73 3.57 -9.76
N LEU A 25 -10.76 2.71 -9.71
CA LEU A 25 -11.00 1.80 -8.60
C LEU A 25 -9.84 0.80 -8.41
N ASN A 26 -9.41 0.15 -9.49
CA ASN A 26 -8.28 -0.78 -9.47
C ASN A 26 -7.00 -0.07 -9.00
N GLY A 27 -6.78 1.17 -9.45
CA GLY A 27 -5.65 1.98 -8.99
C GLY A 27 -5.74 2.31 -7.49
N ALA A 28 -6.93 2.58 -6.97
CA ALA A 28 -7.15 2.83 -5.55
C ALA A 28 -6.93 1.58 -4.70
N GLU A 29 -7.44 0.43 -5.14
CA GLU A 29 -7.27 -0.88 -4.47
C GLU A 29 -5.79 -1.26 -4.39
N LYS A 30 -5.07 -1.22 -5.52
CA LYS A 30 -3.64 -1.53 -5.56
C LYS A 30 -2.82 -0.65 -4.62
N ARG A 31 -3.08 0.67 -4.62
CA ARG A 31 -2.42 1.59 -3.67
C ARG A 31 -2.78 1.28 -2.22
N GLY A 32 -3.99 0.80 -1.97
CA GLY A 32 -4.45 0.36 -0.66
C GLY A 32 -3.67 -0.86 -0.16
N GLU A 33 -3.54 -1.88 -1.02
CA GLU A 33 -2.77 -3.09 -0.73
C GLU A 33 -1.29 -2.78 -0.46
N GLU A 34 -0.63 -2.02 -1.34
CA GLU A 34 0.78 -1.63 -1.18
C GLU A 34 1.02 -0.87 0.14
N ARG A 35 0.10 0.06 0.50
CA ARG A 35 0.17 0.78 1.79
C ARG A 35 -0.07 -0.14 2.98
N GLY A 36 -0.97 -1.11 2.83
CA GLY A 36 -1.29 -2.10 3.86
C GLY A 36 -0.11 -3.01 4.16
N GLU A 37 0.51 -3.55 3.12
CA GLU A 37 1.71 -4.40 3.20
C GLU A 37 2.86 -3.66 3.89
N LYS A 38 3.21 -2.46 3.39
CA LYS A 38 4.28 -1.65 3.99
C LYS A 38 4.03 -1.36 5.48
N ARG A 39 2.80 -0.97 5.86
CA ARG A 39 2.43 -0.75 7.26
C ARG A 39 2.51 -2.03 8.09
N GLY A 40 2.19 -3.18 7.50
CA GLY A 40 2.29 -4.48 8.14
C GLY A 40 3.74 -4.86 8.44
N GLU A 41 4.63 -4.68 7.47
CA GLU A 41 6.06 -4.91 7.61
C GLU A 41 6.68 -4.01 8.69
N GLU A 42 6.39 -2.71 8.65
CA GLU A 42 6.84 -1.74 9.66
C GLU A 42 6.37 -2.14 11.07
N LYS A 43 5.08 -2.48 11.23
CA LYS A 43 4.54 -2.94 12.53
C LYS A 43 5.23 -4.21 13.01
N LYS A 44 5.46 -5.16 12.11
CA LYS A 44 6.13 -6.43 12.44
C LYS A 44 7.57 -6.20 12.88
N ALA A 45 8.32 -5.36 12.15
CA ALA A 45 9.69 -4.98 12.51
C ALA A 45 9.73 -4.34 13.91
N MET A 46 8.83 -3.40 14.19
CA MET A 46 8.72 -2.75 15.51
C MET A 46 8.36 -3.72 16.63
N GLN A 47 7.49 -4.70 16.36
CA GLN A 47 7.12 -5.71 17.35
C GLN A 47 8.28 -6.67 17.64
N ILE A 48 9.02 -7.09 16.61
CA ILE A 48 10.23 -7.90 16.78
C ILE A 48 11.26 -7.10 17.59
N ALA A 49 11.49 -5.82 17.26
CA ALA A 49 12.40 -4.96 18.00
C ALA A 49 12.06 -4.92 19.49
N LYS A 50 10.79 -4.62 19.83
CA LYS A 50 10.32 -4.56 21.23
C LYS A 50 10.55 -5.86 22.00
N ASN A 51 10.36 -7.00 21.36
CA ASN A 51 10.56 -8.32 21.97
C ASN A 51 12.04 -8.71 22.13
N LEU A 52 12.96 -7.96 21.53
CA LEU A 52 14.39 -8.24 21.60
C LEU A 52 15.15 -7.23 22.48
N LEU A 53 14.53 -6.12 22.89
CA LEU A 53 15.17 -5.04 23.67
C LEU A 53 15.74 -5.49 25.02
N ASP A 54 15.14 -6.52 25.61
CA ASP A 54 15.51 -7.13 26.88
C ASP A 54 16.61 -8.19 26.75
N VAL A 55 16.86 -8.69 25.54
CA VAL A 55 17.82 -9.78 25.28
C VAL A 55 19.05 -9.32 24.50
N LEU A 56 18.90 -8.36 23.59
CA LEU A 56 19.93 -7.95 22.62
C LEU A 56 20.27 -6.46 22.73
N ASP A 57 21.47 -6.12 22.24
CA ASP A 57 21.93 -4.74 22.07
C ASP A 57 21.25 -4.05 20.88
N ASN A 58 21.30 -2.72 20.87
CA ASN A 58 20.59 -1.92 19.86
C ASN A 58 21.14 -2.12 18.44
N GLU A 59 22.44 -2.39 18.28
CA GLU A 59 23.05 -2.58 16.96
C GLU A 59 22.56 -3.89 16.33
N THR A 60 22.54 -4.97 17.10
CA THR A 60 22.02 -6.27 16.65
C THR A 60 20.54 -6.19 16.31
N ILE A 61 19.73 -5.51 17.13
CA ILE A 61 18.29 -5.35 16.87
C ILE A 61 18.05 -4.54 15.60
N ALA A 62 18.76 -3.42 15.43
CA ALA A 62 18.67 -2.58 14.22
C ALA A 62 18.98 -3.41 12.97
N LEU A 63 20.05 -4.21 13.00
CA LEU A 63 20.44 -5.08 11.88
C LEU A 63 19.41 -6.17 11.58
N LYS A 64 18.80 -6.78 12.60
CA LYS A 64 17.82 -7.88 12.42
C LYS A 64 16.42 -7.41 12.02
N THR A 65 16.05 -6.19 12.38
CA THR A 65 14.73 -5.62 12.11
C THR A 65 14.73 -4.65 10.92
N ALA A 66 15.91 -4.36 10.37
CA ALA A 66 16.12 -3.33 9.35
C ALA A 66 15.62 -1.94 9.78
N LEU A 67 15.61 -1.67 11.08
CA LEU A 67 15.32 -0.36 11.66
C LEU A 67 16.62 0.41 11.90
N THR A 68 16.55 1.73 11.99
CA THR A 68 17.70 2.55 12.37
C THR A 68 18.00 2.39 13.86
N ILE A 69 19.27 2.56 14.24
CA ILE A 69 19.67 2.53 15.65
C ILE A 69 18.88 3.57 16.46
N GLU A 70 18.70 4.78 15.93
CA GLU A 70 17.89 5.84 16.55
C GLU A 70 16.44 5.40 16.83
N ALA A 71 15.82 4.66 15.89
CA ALA A 71 14.48 4.12 16.09
C ALA A 71 14.45 3.10 17.23
N ILE A 72 15.47 2.24 17.34
CA ILE A 72 15.59 1.28 18.45
C ILE A 72 15.84 2.00 19.78
N GLU A 73 16.68 3.04 19.79
CA GLU A 73 16.95 3.85 20.98
C GLU A 73 15.68 4.52 21.50
N SER A 74 14.82 5.02 20.60
CA SER A 74 13.53 5.62 20.98
C SER A 74 12.50 4.64 21.60
N LEU A 75 12.77 3.33 21.52
CA LEU A 75 11.90 2.30 22.09
C LEU A 75 12.29 1.86 23.51
N ARG A 76 13.45 2.31 24.01
CA ARG A 76 13.91 2.07 25.38
C ARG A 76 13.42 3.15 26.34
#